data_AF-A0A7Y5VLD5-F1
#
_entry.id   AF-A0A7Y5VLD5-F1
#
_cell.length_a   1.000
_cell.length_b   1.000
_cell.length_c   1.000
_cell.angle_alpha   90.00
_cell.angle_beta   90.00
_cell.angle_gamma   90.00
#
_symmetry.space_group_name_H-M   'P 1'
#
loop_
_entity.id
_entity.type
_entity.pdbx_description
1 polymer ?
#
loop_
_entity_poly.entity_id
_entity_poly.type
_entity_poly.pdbx_seq_one_letter_code
_entity_poly.pdbx_strand_id
1 'polypeptide(L)'
;MKETGMERHGPAELVLAAAVARRHYLSGQSKIQIADELGLSRFKVARLIDFARDSGIVRIEIVADGELDLDRSARLQECYGLRHAVVVDGGRLEPTALPEHLGAAAARLLSEVLTDSDVLGLPWSRSVDTMTRALRDLPPVDVVQLSGAMEVLGHDSSAVDIVRRAARATGGGSTIFDAP
;
A
#
# COMPACT_ATOMS: atom_id res chain seq x y z
N MET A 1 29.69 -7.74 -19.99
CA MET A 1 30.77 -6.76 -20.21
C MET A 1 30.18 -5.36 -20.31
N LYS A 2 30.20 -4.61 -19.21
CA LYS A 2 30.20 -3.14 -19.15
C LYS A 2 31.08 -2.77 -17.95
N GLU A 3 32.39 -2.75 -18.20
CA GLU A 3 33.34 -2.07 -17.33
C GLU A 3 33.00 -0.58 -17.38
N THR A 4 32.26 -0.09 -16.40
CA THR A 4 32.05 1.35 -16.22
C THR A 4 33.07 1.79 -15.19
N GLY A 5 33.97 2.68 -15.61
CA GLY A 5 35.12 3.13 -14.84
C GLY A 5 34.72 3.58 -13.44
N MET A 6 35.19 2.82 -12.46
CA MET A 6 35.27 3.28 -11.09
C MET A 6 36.37 4.35 -11.06
N GLU A 7 36.00 5.61 -11.35
CA GLU A 7 36.82 6.75 -10.97
C GLU A 7 37.18 6.54 -9.50
N ARG A 8 38.48 6.41 -9.21
CA ARG A 8 38.95 6.19 -7.84
C ARG A 8 38.73 7.48 -7.06
N HIS A 9 37.53 7.65 -6.53
CA HIS A 9 37.19 8.77 -5.65
C HIS A 9 38.14 8.75 -4.46
N GLY A 10 38.88 9.84 -4.29
CA GLY A 10 39.84 9.98 -3.21
C GLY A 10 39.15 9.98 -1.85
N PRO A 11 39.89 9.69 -0.76
CA PRO A 11 39.33 9.67 0.59
C PRO A 11 38.63 10.99 0.97
N ALA A 12 39.14 12.13 0.50
CA ALA A 12 38.51 13.44 0.72
C ALA A 12 37.14 13.56 0.06
N GLU A 13 36.97 13.01 -1.14
CA GLU A 13 35.69 13.05 -1.86
C GLU A 13 34.66 12.12 -1.21
N LEU A 14 35.08 10.95 -0.70
CA LEU A 14 34.21 10.05 0.08
C LEU A 14 33.70 10.74 1.35
N VAL A 15 34.59 11.41 2.09
CA VAL A 15 34.22 12.16 3.30
C VAL A 15 33.25 13.29 2.96
N LEU A 16 33.53 14.04 1.89
CA LEU A 16 32.67 15.14 1.45
C LEU A 16 31.28 14.63 1.01
N ALA A 17 31.23 13.53 0.26
CA ALA A 17 29.98 12.90 -0.17
C ALA A 17 29.15 12.44 1.03
N ALA A 18 29.78 11.78 2.01
CA ALA A 18 29.11 11.38 3.25
C ALA A 18 28.60 12.59 4.05
N ALA A 19 29.38 13.67 4.14
CA ALA A 19 28.98 14.88 4.86
C ALA A 19 27.82 15.61 4.18
N VAL A 20 27.84 15.71 2.85
CA VAL A 20 26.73 16.25 2.06
C VAL A 20 25.48 15.39 2.20
N ALA A 21 25.62 14.06 2.13
CA ALA A 21 24.51 13.13 2.29
C ALA A 21 23.85 13.22 3.67
N ARG A 22 24.64 13.31 4.76
CA ARG A 22 24.08 13.47 6.13
C ARG A 22 23.26 14.76 6.24
N ARG A 23 23.78 15.87 5.74
CA ARG A 23 23.06 17.17 5.72
C ARG A 23 21.73 17.07 4.97
N HIS A 24 21.74 16.41 3.82
CA HIS A 24 20.54 16.28 3.01
C HIS A 24 19.50 15.33 3.64
N TYR A 25 19.89 14.10 3.99
CA TYR A 25 18.95 13.07 4.44
C TYR A 25 18.60 13.14 5.93
N LEU A 26 19.55 13.51 6.78
CA LEU A 26 19.34 13.51 8.24
C LEU A 26 18.96 14.90 8.76
N SER A 27 19.51 15.96 8.17
CA SER A 27 19.24 17.34 8.60
C SER A 27 18.19 18.05 7.74
N GLY A 28 17.66 17.40 6.70
CA GLY A 28 16.62 17.96 5.83
C GLY A 28 17.05 19.19 5.03
N GLN A 29 18.35 19.48 4.94
CA GLN A 29 18.84 20.66 4.24
C GLN A 29 18.64 20.50 2.72
N SER A 30 18.21 21.58 2.08
CA SER A 30 18.09 21.65 0.63
C SER A 30 19.48 21.66 -0.03
N LYS A 31 19.54 21.23 -1.30
CA LYS A 31 20.78 21.24 -2.09
C LYS A 31 21.39 22.65 -2.21
N ILE A 32 20.56 23.69 -2.14
CA ILE A 32 20.99 25.10 -2.20
C ILE A 32 21.64 25.51 -0.89
N GLN A 33 21.00 25.24 0.26
CA GLN A 33 21.59 25.54 1.57
C GLN A 33 22.94 24.86 1.77
N ILE A 34 23.05 23.58 1.39
CA ILE A 34 24.31 22.83 1.49
C ILE A 34 25.38 23.42 0.55
N ALA A 35 24.98 23.87 -0.64
CA ALA A 35 25.87 24.49 -1.61
C ALA A 35 26.45 25.80 -1.06
N ASP A 36 25.59 26.66 -0.51
CA ASP A 36 25.99 27.95 0.06
C ASP A 36 26.90 27.75 1.28
N GLU A 37 26.56 26.84 2.19
CA GLU A 37 27.36 26.55 3.40
C GLU A 37 28.74 25.96 3.11
N LEU A 38 28.87 25.16 2.05
CA LEU A 38 30.12 24.47 1.70
C LEU A 38 30.92 25.19 0.61
N GLY A 39 30.42 26.32 0.07
CA GLY A 39 31.05 27.01 -1.06
C GLY A 39 31.08 26.16 -2.34
N LEU A 40 30.09 25.28 -2.53
CA LEU A 40 29.97 24.39 -3.67
C LEU A 40 28.84 24.85 -4.59
N SER A 41 28.83 24.39 -5.84
CA SER A 41 27.66 24.57 -6.69
C SER A 41 26.55 23.57 -6.32
N ARG A 42 25.27 23.98 -6.48
CA ARG A 42 24.11 23.07 -6.33
C ARG A 42 24.23 21.79 -7.17
N PHE A 43 24.90 21.86 -8.32
CA PHE A 43 25.13 20.73 -9.20
C PHE A 43 26.19 19.76 -8.65
N LYS A 44 27.27 20.27 -8.03
CA LYS A 44 28.25 19.42 -7.36
C LYS A 44 27.63 18.77 -6.12
N VAL A 45 26.81 19.48 -5.36
CA VAL A 45 26.04 18.91 -4.24
C VAL A 45 25.12 17.79 -4.72
N ALA A 46 24.34 18.01 -5.78
CA ALA A 46 23.49 16.97 -6.36
C ALA A 46 24.31 15.73 -6.76
N ARG A 47 25.42 15.91 -7.48
CA ARG A 47 26.32 14.82 -7.86
C ARG A 47 26.91 14.08 -6.67
N LEU A 48 27.26 14.77 -5.59
CA LEU A 48 27.78 14.13 -4.37
C LEU A 48 26.70 13.30 -3.66
N ILE A 49 25.44 13.74 -3.68
CA ILE A 49 24.31 12.98 -3.15
C ILE A 49 24.05 11.72 -3.99
N ASP A 50 24.04 11.86 -5.31
CA ASP A 50 23.82 10.74 -6.24
C ASP A 50 24.99 9.75 -6.13
N PHE A 51 26.23 10.24 -6.13
CA PHE A 51 27.42 9.43 -5.87
C PHE A 51 27.34 8.68 -4.54
N ALA A 52 26.90 9.33 -3.46
CA ALA A 52 26.77 8.68 -2.16
C ALA A 52 25.73 7.53 -2.19
N ARG A 53 24.66 7.64 -2.99
CA ARG A 53 23.71 6.54 -3.21
C ARG A 53 24.34 5.43 -4.06
N ASP A 54 24.90 5.78 -5.21
CA ASP A 54 25.42 4.81 -6.19
C ASP A 54 26.62 4.01 -5.65
N SER A 55 27.43 4.63 -4.78
CA SER A 55 28.59 3.98 -4.12
C SER A 55 28.23 3.21 -2.85
N GLY A 56 26.96 3.20 -2.43
CA GLY A 56 26.50 2.51 -1.21
C GLY A 56 26.89 3.20 0.10
N ILE A 57 27.46 4.41 0.07
CA ILE A 57 27.67 5.27 1.26
C ILE A 57 26.32 5.56 1.93
N VAL A 58 25.28 5.73 1.12
CA VAL A 58 23.89 5.89 1.55
C VAL A 58 23.11 4.66 1.11
N ARG A 59 22.48 4.00 2.08
CA ARG A 59 21.44 3.01 1.85
C ARG A 59 20.15 3.55 2.44
N ILE A 60 19.10 3.63 1.64
CA ILE A 60 17.77 4.06 2.06
C ILE A 60 16.94 2.79 2.21
N GLU A 61 16.46 2.54 3.41
CA GLU A 61 15.54 1.45 3.71
C GLU A 61 14.18 2.06 4.01
N ILE A 62 13.16 1.60 3.29
CA ILE A 62 11.76 1.93 3.58
C ILE A 62 11.21 0.77 4.36
N VAL A 63 11.08 0.95 5.67
CA VAL A 63 10.50 -0.06 6.57
C VAL A 63 8.99 0.17 6.63
N ALA A 64 8.23 -0.86 6.31
CA ALA A 64 6.79 -0.89 6.56
C ALA A 64 6.55 -1.35 8.00
N ASP A 65 6.20 -0.43 8.89
CA ASP A 65 5.71 -0.76 10.23
C ASP A 65 4.22 -1.10 10.13
N GLY A 66 3.93 -2.35 9.74
CA GLY A 66 2.55 -2.81 9.62
C GLY A 66 2.42 -4.21 9.04
N GLU A 67 1.18 -4.62 8.87
CA GLU A 67 0.79 -5.91 8.28
C GLU A 67 0.80 -5.89 6.75
N LEU A 68 1.16 -4.76 6.14
CA LEU A 68 1.14 -4.57 4.69
C LEU A 68 2.54 -4.62 4.09
N ASP A 69 2.66 -5.35 2.98
CA ASP A 69 3.85 -5.36 2.14
C ASP A 69 3.74 -4.25 1.07
N LEU A 70 4.32 -3.08 1.39
CA LEU A 70 4.23 -1.89 0.54
C LEU A 70 4.94 -2.08 -0.81
N ASP A 71 6.09 -2.76 -0.84
CA ASP A 71 6.85 -3.01 -2.07
C ASP A 71 6.06 -3.92 -3.01
N ARG A 72 5.56 -5.06 -2.50
CA ARG A 72 4.74 -5.96 -3.32
C ARG A 72 3.44 -5.29 -3.77
N SER A 73 2.83 -4.47 -2.92
CA SER A 73 1.62 -3.70 -3.28
C SER A 73 1.89 -2.78 -4.47
N ALA A 74 2.93 -1.95 -4.39
CA ALA A 74 3.31 -1.03 -5.48
C ALA A 74 3.66 -1.79 -6.77
N ARG A 75 4.44 -2.87 -6.66
CA ARG A 75 4.82 -3.70 -7.80
C ARG A 75 3.62 -4.38 -8.46
N LEU A 76 2.62 -4.84 -7.69
CA LEU A 76 1.38 -5.39 -8.27
C LEU A 76 0.60 -4.32 -9.03
N GLN A 77 0.51 -3.09 -8.48
CA GLN A 77 -0.14 -1.98 -9.19
C GLN A 77 0.55 -1.68 -10.51
N GLU A 78 1.88 -1.56 -10.51
CA GLU A 78 2.66 -1.25 -11.71
C GLU A 78 2.60 -2.37 -12.76
N CYS A 79 2.83 -3.62 -12.36
CA CYS A 79 2.87 -4.76 -13.27
C CYS A 79 1.53 -5.02 -13.97
N TYR A 80 0.41 -4.78 -13.29
CA TYR A 80 -0.92 -5.13 -13.78
C TYR A 80 -1.82 -3.90 -14.08
N GLY A 81 -1.32 -2.68 -13.90
CA GLY A 81 -2.07 -1.45 -14.13
C GLY A 81 -3.28 -1.29 -13.18
N LEU A 82 -3.18 -1.80 -11.95
CA LEU A 82 -4.28 -1.75 -10.99
C LEU A 82 -4.38 -0.36 -10.35
N ARG A 83 -5.61 0.16 -10.23
CA ARG A 83 -5.86 1.41 -9.48
C ARG A 83 -5.42 1.28 -8.02
N HIS A 84 -5.72 0.15 -7.40
CA HIS A 84 -5.33 -0.19 -6.04
C HIS A 84 -4.89 -1.65 -5.98
N ALA A 85 -3.81 -1.93 -5.24
CA ALA A 85 -3.45 -3.27 -4.81
C ALA A 85 -2.87 -3.18 -3.41
N VAL A 86 -3.31 -4.08 -2.53
CA VAL A 86 -2.87 -4.15 -1.14
C VAL A 86 -2.46 -5.60 -0.86
N VAL A 87 -1.23 -5.79 -0.42
CA VAL A 87 -0.68 -7.09 -0.04
C VAL A 87 -0.53 -7.14 1.47
N VAL A 88 -1.17 -8.11 2.11
CA VAL A 88 -0.97 -8.41 3.53
C VAL A 88 0.21 -9.37 3.68
N ASP A 89 1.16 -9.03 4.54
CA ASP A 89 2.30 -9.88 4.87
C ASP A 89 1.87 -11.02 5.81
N GLY A 90 1.47 -12.14 5.21
CA GLY A 90 1.13 -13.36 5.93
C GLY A 90 2.33 -14.06 6.58
N GLY A 91 3.57 -13.66 6.28
CA GLY A 91 4.77 -14.33 6.80
C GLY A 91 4.96 -14.14 8.31
N ARG A 92 4.30 -13.14 8.89
CA ARG A 92 4.32 -12.83 10.33
C ARG A 92 3.08 -13.30 11.09
N LEU A 93 2.11 -13.89 10.38
CA LEU A 93 0.80 -14.25 10.91
C LEU A 93 0.64 -15.76 10.99
N GLU A 94 -0.12 -16.23 11.98
CA GLU A 94 -0.61 -17.60 11.98
C GLU A 94 -1.55 -17.81 10.76
N PRO A 95 -1.48 -18.95 10.05
CA PRO A 95 -2.29 -19.18 8.86
C PRO A 95 -3.80 -19.01 9.08
N THR A 96 -4.27 -19.33 10.30
CA THR A 96 -5.68 -19.17 10.70
C THR A 96 -6.10 -17.72 10.89
N ALA A 97 -5.16 -16.81 11.14
CA ALA A 97 -5.41 -15.38 11.33
C ALA A 97 -5.35 -14.59 10.01
N LEU A 98 -4.74 -15.13 8.96
CA LEU A 98 -4.59 -14.45 7.66
C LEU A 98 -5.93 -13.98 7.05
N PRO A 99 -7.02 -14.77 7.05
CA PRO A 99 -8.29 -14.31 6.50
C PRO A 99 -8.83 -13.05 7.17
N GLU A 100 -8.69 -12.93 8.49
CA GLU A 100 -9.18 -11.79 9.26
C GLU A 100 -8.41 -10.51 8.93
N HIS A 101 -7.08 -10.59 8.87
CA HIS A 101 -6.22 -9.47 8.48
C HIS A 101 -6.46 -9.05 7.02
N LEU A 102 -6.65 -10.01 6.11
CA LEU A 102 -7.01 -9.72 4.73
C LEU A 102 -8.38 -9.04 4.62
N GLY A 103 -9.37 -9.53 5.38
CA GLY A 103 -10.70 -8.92 5.44
C GLY A 103 -10.66 -7.50 5.99
N ALA A 104 -9.88 -7.26 7.04
CA ALA A 104 -9.70 -5.93 7.62
C ALA A 104 -8.99 -4.97 6.65
N ALA A 105 -7.94 -5.41 5.95
CA ALA A 105 -7.27 -4.61 4.92
C ALA A 105 -8.21 -4.26 3.77
N ALA A 106 -9.00 -5.23 3.29
CA ALA A 106 -9.98 -5.00 2.23
C ALA A 106 -11.11 -4.05 2.67
N ALA A 107 -11.58 -4.18 3.92
CA ALA A 107 -12.58 -3.28 4.50
C ALA A 107 -12.08 -1.83 4.55
N ARG A 108 -10.83 -1.62 5.00
CA ARG A 108 -10.21 -0.29 5.04
C ARG A 108 -10.04 0.30 3.65
N LEU A 109 -9.56 -0.48 2.70
CA LEU A 109 -9.45 -0.03 1.32
C LEU A 109 -10.82 0.35 0.75
N LEU A 110 -11.87 -0.45 1.04
CA LEU A 110 -13.23 -0.12 0.60
C LEU A 110 -13.69 1.22 1.16
N SER A 111 -13.44 1.50 2.45
CA SER A 111 -13.76 2.80 3.06
C SER A 111 -13.02 3.98 2.43
N GLU A 112 -11.83 3.76 1.86
CA GLU A 112 -11.04 4.80 1.19
C GLU A 112 -11.51 5.09 -0.23
N VAL A 113 -12.03 4.08 -0.95
CA VAL A 113 -12.36 4.18 -2.37
C VAL A 113 -13.85 4.38 -2.66
N LEU A 114 -14.73 4.01 -1.72
CA LEU A 114 -16.17 4.13 -1.87
C LEU A 114 -16.60 5.59 -1.65
N THR A 115 -17.49 6.08 -2.50
CA THR A 115 -18.07 7.44 -2.44
C THR A 115 -19.59 7.37 -2.33
N ASP A 116 -20.22 8.48 -1.93
CA ASP A 116 -21.69 8.59 -1.85
C ASP A 116 -22.40 8.52 -3.22
N SER A 117 -21.65 8.62 -4.31
CA SER A 117 -22.15 8.46 -5.69
C SER A 117 -22.16 7.02 -6.20
N ASP A 118 -21.64 6.08 -5.42
CA ASP A 118 -21.49 4.68 -5.83
C ASP A 118 -22.70 3.80 -5.46
N VAL A 119 -22.76 2.63 -6.09
CA VAL A 119 -23.59 1.50 -5.68
C VAL A 119 -22.68 0.31 -5.40
N LEU A 120 -22.76 -0.24 -4.19
CA LEU A 120 -21.86 -1.32 -3.76
C LEU A 120 -22.42 -2.69 -4.14
N GLY A 121 -21.86 -3.29 -5.19
CA GLY A 121 -22.17 -4.67 -5.57
C GLY A 121 -21.32 -5.69 -4.80
N LEU A 122 -21.96 -6.67 -4.16
CA LEU A 122 -21.26 -7.76 -3.45
C LEU A 122 -21.64 -9.15 -3.99
N PRO A 123 -20.66 -9.99 -4.36
CA PRO A 123 -20.89 -11.41 -4.62
C PRO A 123 -20.86 -12.20 -3.31
N TRP A 124 -21.30 -13.46 -3.38
CA TRP A 124 -21.03 -14.41 -2.30
C TRP A 124 -19.59 -14.93 -2.41
N SER A 125 -18.80 -14.77 -1.35
CA SER A 125 -17.52 -15.48 -1.17
C SER A 125 -17.04 -15.43 0.29
N ARG A 126 -16.17 -16.35 0.67
CA ARG A 126 -15.55 -16.39 2.01
C ARG A 126 -14.77 -15.10 2.32
N SER A 127 -13.98 -14.62 1.37
CA SER A 127 -13.16 -13.41 1.55
C SER A 127 -14.03 -12.16 1.72
N VAL A 128 -15.12 -12.05 0.92
CA VAL A 128 -16.08 -10.94 1.07
C VAL A 128 -16.83 -11.05 2.40
N ASP A 129 -17.25 -12.26 2.82
CA ASP A 129 -17.87 -12.44 4.13
C ASP A 129 -16.95 -11.96 5.25
N THR A 130 -15.68 -12.38 5.25
CA THR A 130 -14.70 -11.92 6.25
C THR A 130 -14.49 -10.41 6.20
N MET A 131 -14.36 -9.81 5.01
CA MET A 131 -14.28 -8.36 4.85
C MET A 131 -15.50 -7.64 5.43
N THR A 132 -16.72 -8.11 5.14
CA THR A 132 -17.94 -7.44 5.64
C THR A 132 -18.06 -7.43 7.16
N ARG A 133 -17.41 -8.37 7.87
CA ARG A 133 -17.35 -8.39 9.34
C ARG A 133 -16.48 -7.26 9.91
N ALA A 134 -15.55 -6.74 9.11
CA ALA A 134 -14.63 -5.67 9.50
C ALA A 134 -15.07 -4.26 9.04
N LEU A 135 -16.17 -4.15 8.27
CA LEU A 135 -16.68 -2.85 7.79
C LEU A 135 -17.16 -1.99 8.95
N ARG A 136 -16.76 -0.71 8.91
CA ARG A 136 -17.17 0.33 9.85
C ARG A 136 -17.32 1.63 9.08
N ASP A 137 -18.40 2.36 9.36
CA ASP A 137 -18.61 3.75 8.94
C ASP A 137 -18.29 4.02 7.45
N LEU A 138 -19.07 3.41 6.56
CA LEU A 138 -19.00 3.65 5.12
C LEU A 138 -19.92 4.81 4.70
N PRO A 139 -19.66 5.47 3.56
CA PRO A 139 -20.61 6.41 2.96
C PRO A 139 -22.00 5.77 2.72
N PRO A 140 -23.09 6.57 2.76
CA PRO A 140 -24.44 6.08 2.60
C PRO A 140 -24.74 5.70 1.15
N VAL A 141 -24.45 4.44 0.81
CA VAL A 141 -24.69 3.87 -0.52
C VAL A 141 -25.61 2.66 -0.45
N ASP A 142 -26.35 2.45 -1.53
CA ASP A 142 -27.12 1.23 -1.73
C ASP A 142 -26.19 0.03 -1.98
N VAL A 143 -26.53 -1.10 -1.35
CA VAL A 143 -25.80 -2.36 -1.50
C VAL A 143 -26.63 -3.34 -2.29
N VAL A 144 -26.06 -3.91 -3.36
CA VAL A 144 -26.75 -4.81 -4.28
C VAL A 144 -26.07 -6.18 -4.33
N GLN A 145 -26.87 -7.23 -4.37
CA GLN A 145 -26.39 -8.59 -4.56
C GLN A 145 -25.98 -8.82 -6.02
N LEU A 146 -24.75 -9.31 -6.26
CA LEU A 146 -24.23 -9.59 -7.61
C LEU A 146 -24.37 -11.05 -8.06
N SER A 147 -24.67 -11.96 -7.14
CA SER A 147 -24.72 -13.40 -7.42
C SER A 147 -25.92 -14.02 -6.73
N GLY A 148 -26.55 -15.03 -7.35
CA GLY A 148 -27.65 -15.78 -6.76
C GLY A 148 -27.28 -16.51 -5.47
N ALA A 149 -28.27 -17.13 -4.84
CA ALA A 149 -28.05 -17.86 -3.59
C ALA A 149 -27.31 -19.18 -3.86
N MET A 150 -26.02 -19.23 -3.52
CA MET A 150 -25.25 -20.47 -3.50
C MET A 150 -25.17 -21.02 -2.07
N GLU A 151 -25.74 -22.20 -1.84
CA GLU A 151 -25.46 -22.98 -0.63
C GLU A 151 -24.06 -23.59 -0.74
N VAL A 152 -23.17 -23.21 0.16
CA VAL A 152 -21.86 -23.87 0.29
C VAL A 152 -21.79 -24.58 1.63
N LEU A 153 -21.67 -25.91 1.54
CA LEU A 153 -21.60 -26.79 2.69
C LEU A 153 -20.49 -26.34 3.66
N GLY A 154 -20.86 -26.17 4.93
CA GLY A 154 -19.95 -25.79 6.01
C GLY A 154 -19.67 -24.30 6.15
N HIS A 155 -20.47 -23.41 5.55
CA HIS A 155 -20.44 -21.97 5.81
C HIS A 155 -21.84 -21.43 6.15
N ASP A 156 -21.95 -20.77 7.31
CA ASP A 156 -23.24 -20.29 7.85
C ASP A 156 -23.69 -18.94 7.26
N SER A 157 -22.92 -18.31 6.37
CA SER A 157 -23.21 -16.98 5.82
C SER A 157 -23.73 -17.05 4.39
N SER A 158 -24.97 -16.60 4.20
CA SER A 158 -25.60 -16.51 2.87
C SER A 158 -25.20 -15.22 2.13
N ALA A 159 -25.45 -15.17 0.81
CA ALA A 159 -25.27 -13.95 0.02
C ALA A 159 -26.08 -12.78 0.60
N VAL A 160 -27.28 -13.09 1.12
CA VAL A 160 -28.18 -12.14 1.78
C VAL A 160 -27.56 -11.58 3.05
N ASP A 161 -26.90 -12.41 3.86
CA ASP A 161 -26.26 -11.96 5.11
C ASP A 161 -25.10 -11.00 4.86
N ILE A 162 -24.30 -11.27 3.83
CA ILE A 162 -23.21 -10.41 3.38
C ILE A 162 -23.75 -9.03 2.98
N VAL A 163 -24.76 -8.99 2.11
CA VAL A 163 -25.37 -7.73 1.62
C VAL A 163 -26.00 -6.95 2.78
N ARG A 164 -26.76 -7.63 3.66
CA ARG A 164 -27.37 -6.99 4.83
C ARG A 164 -26.34 -6.46 5.81
N ARG A 165 -25.22 -7.15 6.00
CA ARG A 165 -24.14 -6.69 6.87
C ARG A 165 -23.49 -5.43 6.32
N ALA A 166 -23.17 -5.41 5.02
CA ALA A 166 -22.60 -4.24 4.38
C ALA A 166 -23.58 -3.05 4.38
N ALA A 167 -24.87 -3.27 4.10
CA ALA A 167 -25.88 -2.21 4.14
C ALA A 167 -26.01 -1.56 5.52
N ARG A 168 -25.83 -2.32 6.61
CA ARG A 168 -25.75 -1.75 7.97
C ARG A 168 -24.53 -0.86 8.20
N ALA A 169 -23.41 -1.16 7.54
CA ALA A 169 -22.19 -0.37 7.65
C ALA A 169 -22.24 0.92 6.82
N THR A 170 -23.03 0.96 5.74
CA THR A 170 -23.26 2.17 4.93
C THR A 170 -24.42 3.00 5.45
N GLY A 171 -25.41 2.38 6.10
CA GLY A 171 -26.69 3.03 6.42
C GLY A 171 -27.62 3.21 5.21
N GLY A 172 -27.26 2.64 4.05
CA GLY A 172 -28.04 2.67 2.82
C GLY A 172 -29.00 1.49 2.67
N GLY A 173 -29.67 1.41 1.51
CA GLY A 173 -30.58 0.33 1.18
C GLY A 173 -29.87 -0.98 0.87
N SER A 174 -30.64 -2.08 0.87
CA SER A 174 -30.17 -3.39 0.36
C SER A 174 -31.12 -3.93 -0.69
N THR A 175 -30.57 -4.35 -1.84
CA THR A 175 -31.32 -5.03 -2.90
C THR A 175 -30.84 -6.46 -3.03
N ILE A 176 -31.73 -7.39 -2.75
CA ILE A 176 -31.51 -8.84 -2.80
C ILE A 176 -32.07 -9.36 -4.13
N PHE A 177 -31.31 -10.23 -4.79
CA PHE A 177 -31.77 -10.91 -5.99
C PHE A 177 -32.17 -12.34 -5.64
N ASP A 178 -33.46 -12.64 -5.74
CA ASP A 178 -34.01 -13.95 -5.40
C ASP A 178 -34.02 -14.84 -6.65
N ALA A 179 -32.82 -15.31 -7.02
CA ALA A 179 -32.62 -16.26 -8.08
C ALA A 179 -31.47 -17.23 -7.73
N PRO A 180 -31.53 -18.49 -8.20
CA PRO A 180 -30.46 -19.46 -8.03
C PRO A 180 -29.17 -19.06 -8.76
#